data_AF-A0A8H4KW18-F1
#
_entry.id   AF-A0A8H4KW18-F1
#
_cell.length_a   1.000
_cell.length_b   1.000
_cell.length_c   1.000
_cell.angle_alpha   90.00
_cell.angle_beta   90.00
_cell.angle_gamma   90.00
#
_symmetry.space_group_name_H-M   'P 1'
#
loop_
_entity.id
_entity.type
_entity.pdbx_description
1 polymer ?
#
loop_
_entity_poly.entity_id
_entity_poly.type
_entity_poly.pdbx_seq_one_letter_code
_entity_poly.pdbx_strand_id
1 'polypeptide(L)'
;MSSASSLISPTGGHPHCQRAPTSEIIGKNSHWILSYNLAFASDLERLRGTIKRINRSPLGRSALVGNPFDVDRDMMAEELGFEGHLWNSMGGVADRDFVTELFEWGSMLMQHISC
;
A
#
# COMPACT_ATOMS: atom_id res chain seq x y z
N MET A 1 -17.12 -17.20 45.54
CA MET A 1 -17.80 -16.33 44.57
C MET A 1 -16.84 -16.12 43.42
N SER A 2 -16.93 -17.04 42.48
CA SER A 2 -16.10 -17.19 41.29
C SER A 2 -16.85 -16.53 40.12
N SER A 3 -16.12 -16.08 39.10
CA SER A 3 -16.61 -15.60 37.79
C SER A 3 -16.99 -14.11 37.70
N ALA A 4 -15.99 -13.24 37.46
CA ALA A 4 -16.16 -11.96 36.73
C ALA A 4 -14.82 -11.23 36.41
N SER A 5 -13.75 -11.93 36.01
CA SER A 5 -12.48 -11.26 35.65
C SER A 5 -11.78 -11.84 34.42
N SER A 6 -12.54 -12.37 33.46
CA SER A 6 -11.98 -12.88 32.19
C SER A 6 -12.19 -11.95 30.99
N LEU A 7 -12.69 -10.72 31.18
CA LEU A 7 -13.07 -9.81 30.09
C LEU A 7 -12.01 -8.77 29.69
N ILE A 8 -10.73 -9.05 29.91
CA ILE A 8 -9.64 -8.23 29.35
C ILE A 8 -8.66 -9.19 28.67
N SER A 9 -8.75 -9.31 27.34
CA SER A 9 -7.77 -10.09 26.58
C SER A 9 -6.38 -9.46 26.80
N PRO A 10 -5.40 -10.20 27.33
CA PRO A 10 -4.06 -9.68 27.54
C PRO A 10 -3.28 -9.85 26.24
N THR A 11 -3.61 -9.07 25.22
CA THR A 11 -2.80 -8.97 23.98
C THR A 11 -1.96 -7.71 24.07
N GLY A 12 -1.06 -7.68 25.05
CA GLY A 12 -0.04 -6.65 25.19
C GLY A 12 1.32 -7.25 24.84
N GLY A 13 2.11 -6.57 24.02
CA GLY A 13 3.42 -7.05 23.56
C GLY A 13 4.29 -7.59 24.70
N HIS A 14 4.51 -8.90 24.69
CA HIS A 14 5.29 -9.62 25.68
C HIS A 14 6.71 -9.81 25.15
N PRO A 15 7.74 -9.12 25.70
CA PRO A 15 9.12 -9.44 25.33
C PRO A 15 9.35 -10.92 25.68
N HIS A 16 9.80 -11.70 24.71
CA HIS A 16 10.02 -13.14 24.87
C HIS A 16 8.78 -13.97 25.33
N CYS A 17 7.55 -13.53 25.00
CA CYS A 17 6.30 -14.20 25.41
C CYS A 17 6.15 -14.37 26.94
N GLN A 18 6.75 -13.47 27.73
CA GLN A 18 6.59 -13.49 29.19
C GLN A 18 5.48 -12.56 29.68
N ARG A 19 4.69 -13.03 30.66
CA ARG A 19 3.60 -12.24 31.25
C ARG A 19 4.12 -10.96 31.90
N ALA A 20 3.48 -9.85 31.56
CA ALA A 20 3.68 -8.56 32.19
C ALA A 20 2.76 -8.39 33.42
N PRO A 21 3.17 -7.62 34.45
CA PRO A 21 2.34 -7.32 35.62
C PRO A 21 1.08 -6.52 35.24
N THR A 22 -0.04 -6.80 35.92
CA THR A 22 -1.40 -6.36 35.54
C THR A 22 -1.61 -4.84 35.52
N SER A 23 -0.89 -4.09 36.34
CA SER A 23 -1.01 -2.63 36.44
C SER A 23 -0.54 -1.86 35.20
N GLU A 24 0.29 -2.47 34.35
CA GLU A 24 0.84 -1.84 33.14
C GLU A 24 0.02 -2.18 31.87
N ILE A 25 -0.90 -3.13 31.95
CA ILE A 25 -1.62 -3.68 30.78
C ILE A 25 -2.57 -2.66 30.15
N ILE A 26 -3.24 -1.84 30.96
CA ILE A 26 -4.31 -0.94 30.48
C ILE A 26 -3.74 0.16 29.55
N GLY A 27 -2.63 0.81 29.93
CA GLY A 27 -1.99 1.83 29.09
C GLY A 27 -1.24 1.25 27.88
N LYS A 28 -0.75 0.02 28.00
CA LYS A 28 0.00 -0.70 26.97
C LYS A 28 -0.90 -1.19 25.83
N ASN A 29 -2.15 -1.57 26.13
CA ASN A 29 -3.14 -1.92 25.11
C ASN A 29 -3.48 -0.74 24.19
N SER A 30 -3.60 0.48 24.72
CA SER A 30 -3.83 1.67 23.89
C SER A 30 -2.65 1.98 22.97
N HIS A 31 -1.41 1.83 23.45
CA HIS A 31 -0.21 2.01 22.62
C HIS A 31 -0.06 0.92 21.57
N TRP A 32 -0.45 -0.31 21.90
CA TRP A 32 -0.46 -1.42 20.96
C TRP A 32 -1.45 -1.16 19.80
N ILE A 33 -2.71 -0.81 20.09
CA ILE A 33 -3.69 -0.44 19.06
C ILE A 33 -3.22 0.77 18.23
N LEU A 34 -2.62 1.77 18.88
CA LEU A 34 -2.09 2.95 18.18
C LEU A 34 -0.94 2.60 17.23
N SER A 35 -0.08 1.62 17.58
CA SER A 35 1.01 1.19 16.69
C SER A 35 0.51 0.59 15.38
N TYR A 36 -0.58 -0.19 15.38
CA TYR A 36 -1.21 -0.65 14.13
C TYR A 36 -1.79 0.50 13.33
N ASN A 37 -2.45 1.46 13.97
CA ASN A 37 -3.01 2.61 13.27
C ASN A 37 -1.91 3.40 12.53
N LEU A 38 -0.77 3.64 13.18
CA LEU A 38 0.38 4.28 12.57
C LEU A 38 0.96 3.49 11.40
N ALA A 39 1.04 2.15 11.52
CA ALA A 39 1.50 1.28 10.44
C ALA A 39 0.58 1.38 9.20
N PHE A 40 -0.74 1.28 9.40
CA PHE A 40 -1.73 1.43 8.31
C PHE A 40 -1.73 2.83 7.71
N ALA A 41 -1.52 3.88 8.51
CA ALA A 41 -1.44 5.25 8.01
C ALA A 41 -0.24 5.43 7.06
N SER A 42 0.92 4.86 7.40
CA SER A 42 2.10 4.82 6.54
C SER A 42 1.85 4.03 5.25
N ASP A 43 1.16 2.88 5.32
CA ASP A 43 0.82 2.10 4.13
C ASP A 43 -0.10 2.84 3.17
N LEU A 44 -1.06 3.61 3.70
CA LEU A 44 -1.96 4.43 2.90
C LEU A 44 -1.21 5.57 2.19
N GLU A 45 -0.23 6.17 2.86
CA GLU A 45 0.63 7.19 2.24
C GLU A 45 1.45 6.61 1.09
N ARG A 46 2.03 5.42 1.29
CA ARG A 46 2.75 4.67 0.24
C ARG A 46 1.84 4.37 -0.96
N LEU A 47 0.64 3.85 -0.71
CA LEU A 47 -0.33 3.56 -1.77
C LEU A 47 -0.66 4.79 -2.60
N ARG A 48 -0.91 5.93 -1.95
CA ARG A 48 -1.20 7.19 -2.64
C ARG A 48 -0.04 7.65 -3.52
N GLY A 49 1.20 7.45 -3.07
CA GLY A 49 2.40 7.71 -3.87
C GLY A 49 2.48 6.81 -5.10
N THR A 50 2.24 5.51 -4.91
CA THR A 50 2.25 4.50 -5.97
C THR A 50 1.18 4.77 -7.03
N ILE A 51 -0.05 5.11 -6.63
CA ILE A 51 -1.14 5.44 -7.58
C ILE A 51 -0.74 6.60 -8.51
N LYS A 52 -0.11 7.65 -7.98
CA LYS A 52 0.35 8.79 -8.80
C LYS A 52 1.41 8.40 -9.84
N ARG A 53 2.28 7.43 -9.50
CA ARG A 53 3.30 6.92 -10.43
C ARG A 53 2.69 6.02 -11.51
N ILE A 54 1.74 5.17 -11.14
CA ILE A 54 1.07 4.23 -12.04
C ILE A 54 0.08 4.93 -12.99
N ASN A 55 -0.45 6.10 -12.61
CA ASN A 55 -1.46 6.83 -13.39
C ASN A 55 -0.90 7.52 -14.65
N ARG A 56 -0.17 6.78 -15.50
CA ARG A 56 0.36 7.23 -16.78
C ARG A 56 -0.11 6.31 -17.89
N SER A 57 -0.64 6.91 -18.95
CA SER A 57 -1.22 6.17 -20.08
C SER A 57 -0.13 5.50 -20.93
N PRO A 58 -0.24 4.17 -21.19
CA PRO A 58 0.60 3.46 -22.16
C PRO A 58 0.03 3.47 -23.58
N LEU A 59 -1.19 4.01 -23.79
CA LEU A 59 -1.87 3.99 -25.07
C LEU A 59 -1.15 4.83 -26.14
N GLY A 60 -1.26 4.40 -27.40
CA GLY A 60 -0.64 5.10 -28.54
C GLY A 60 0.83 4.75 -28.82
N ARG A 61 1.38 3.71 -28.17
CA ARG A 61 2.81 3.36 -28.27
C ARG A 61 3.20 2.30 -29.31
N SER A 62 2.23 1.68 -29.98
CA SER A 62 2.44 0.56 -30.91
C SER A 62 3.37 -0.52 -30.33
N ALA A 63 3.84 -1.47 -31.14
CA ALA A 63 4.64 -2.59 -30.63
C ALA A 63 6.02 -2.15 -30.07
N LEU A 64 6.68 -1.17 -30.69
CA LEU A 64 8.07 -0.80 -30.37
C LEU A 64 8.39 0.69 -30.60
N VAL A 65 8.11 1.22 -31.80
CA VAL A 65 8.54 2.56 -32.26
C VAL A 65 7.34 3.49 -32.45
N GLY A 66 6.41 3.50 -31.50
CA GLY A 66 5.28 4.43 -31.54
C GLY A 66 4.27 4.12 -32.66
N ASN A 67 3.14 4.81 -32.61
CA ASN A 67 2.12 4.70 -33.64
C ASN A 67 2.56 5.39 -34.95
N PRO A 68 2.48 4.74 -36.13
CA PRO A 68 2.70 5.40 -37.42
C PRO A 68 1.58 6.39 -37.80
N PHE A 69 0.41 6.28 -37.15
CA PHE A 69 -0.64 7.28 -37.26
C PHE A 69 -0.36 8.40 -36.26
N ASP A 70 -0.41 9.65 -36.73
CA ASP A 70 -0.19 10.88 -35.96
C ASP A 70 -1.32 11.11 -34.95
N VAL A 71 -1.37 10.25 -33.93
CA VAL A 71 -2.40 10.23 -32.90
C VAL A 71 -1.96 11.11 -31.75
N ASP A 72 -2.81 12.06 -31.39
CA ASP A 72 -2.65 12.89 -30.20
C ASP A 72 -2.76 12.02 -28.94
N ARG A 73 -1.62 11.86 -28.25
CA ARG A 73 -1.51 11.01 -27.05
C ARG A 73 -1.93 11.76 -25.78
N ASP A 74 -1.85 13.08 -25.79
CA ASP A 74 -2.27 13.91 -24.67
C ASP A 74 -3.80 13.89 -24.57
N MET A 75 -4.48 14.09 -25.70
CA MET A 75 -5.94 13.98 -25.79
C MET A 75 -6.44 12.59 -25.34
N MET A 76 -5.78 11.52 -25.79
CA MET A 76 -6.14 10.16 -25.38
C MET A 76 -5.91 9.92 -23.88
N ALA A 77 -4.82 10.43 -23.31
CA ALA A 77 -4.57 10.30 -21.88
C ALA A 77 -5.64 11.04 -21.06
N GLU A 78 -6.05 12.23 -21.50
CA GLU A 78 -7.09 13.03 -20.86
C GLU A 78 -8.48 12.36 -20.95
N GLU A 79 -8.87 11.82 -22.11
CA GLU A 79 -10.13 11.10 -22.28
C GLU A 79 -10.25 9.86 -21.39
N LEU A 80 -9.13 9.15 -21.16
CA LEU A 80 -9.08 8.00 -20.27
C LEU A 80 -8.91 8.37 -18.78
N GLY A 81 -8.72 9.64 -18.46
CA GLY A 81 -8.55 10.13 -17.08
C GLY A 81 -7.17 9.86 -16.48
N PHE A 82 -6.15 9.61 -17.31
CA PHE A 82 -4.77 9.52 -16.86
C PHE A 82 -4.19 10.92 -16.63
N GLU A 83 -3.24 11.04 -15.68
CA GLU A 83 -2.56 12.32 -15.39
C GLU A 83 -1.51 12.69 -16.45
N GLY A 84 -1.24 11.80 -17.39
CA GLY A 84 -0.45 12.08 -18.59
C GLY A 84 -0.02 10.79 -19.30
N HIS A 85 0.77 10.93 -20.36
CA HIS A 85 1.32 9.79 -21.09
C HIS A 85 2.74 9.44 -20.61
N LEU A 86 3.17 8.21 -20.84
CA LEU A 86 4.58 7.84 -20.69
C LEU A 86 5.43 8.48 -21.82
N TRP A 87 6.75 8.67 -21.63
CA TRP A 87 7.63 9.37 -22.60
C TRP A 87 8.30 8.49 -23.67
N ASN A 88 8.83 7.31 -23.30
CA ASN A 88 9.50 6.39 -24.22
C ASN A 88 8.64 5.19 -24.70
N SER A 89 8.31 5.05 -25.99
CA SER A 89 7.39 4.00 -26.49
C SER A 89 7.78 2.57 -26.09
N MET A 90 9.07 2.24 -26.16
CA MET A 90 9.59 0.92 -25.79
C MET A 90 9.44 0.65 -24.29
N GLY A 91 9.69 1.66 -23.47
CA GLY A 91 9.40 1.64 -22.05
C GLY A 91 7.93 1.33 -21.80
N GLY A 92 6.98 1.97 -22.48
CA GLY A 92 5.55 1.75 -22.16
C GLY A 92 4.99 0.37 -22.51
N VAL A 93 5.61 -0.34 -23.44
CA VAL A 93 5.20 -1.71 -23.80
C VAL A 93 5.86 -2.74 -22.88
N ALA A 94 7.10 -2.48 -22.44
CA ALA A 94 7.87 -3.39 -21.60
C ALA A 94 7.70 -3.13 -20.10
N ASP A 95 7.23 -1.95 -19.71
CA ASP A 95 7.13 -1.52 -18.32
C ASP A 95 6.11 -2.37 -17.55
N ARG A 96 6.57 -2.92 -16.42
CA ARG A 96 5.77 -3.67 -15.45
C ARG A 96 5.99 -3.17 -14.03
N ASP A 97 6.59 -1.99 -13.87
CA ASP A 97 6.91 -1.41 -12.58
C ASP A 97 5.64 -1.22 -11.74
N PHE A 98 4.50 -0.93 -12.39
CA PHE A 98 3.20 -0.85 -11.73
C PHE A 98 2.79 -2.15 -11.01
N VAL A 99 3.15 -3.31 -11.55
CA VAL A 99 2.85 -4.61 -10.93
C VAL A 99 3.77 -4.80 -9.73
N THR A 100 5.07 -4.61 -9.92
CA THR A 100 6.08 -4.78 -8.87
C THR A 100 5.81 -3.86 -7.69
N GLU A 101 5.49 -2.58 -7.94
CA GLU A 101 5.22 -1.60 -6.90
C GLU A 101 3.92 -1.92 -6.13
N LEU A 102 2.89 -2.43 -6.82
CA LEU A 102 1.66 -2.91 -6.18
C LEU A 102 1.91 -4.14 -5.30
N PHE A 103 2.72 -5.09 -5.78
CA PHE A 103 3.08 -6.29 -5.00
C PHE A 103 3.91 -5.94 -3.76
N GLU A 104 4.85 -5.01 -3.89
CA GLU A 104 5.63 -4.52 -2.76
C GLU A 104 4.73 -3.88 -1.70
N TRP A 105 3.82 -3.00 -2.11
CA TRP A 105 2.82 -2.43 -1.21
C TRP A 105 1.93 -3.50 -0.55
N GLY A 106 1.43 -4.45 -1.34
CA GLY A 106 0.59 -5.54 -0.83
C GLY A 106 1.32 -6.44 0.17
N SER A 107 2.62 -6.69 -0.04
CA SER A 107 3.45 -7.44 0.89
C SER A 107 3.63 -6.73 2.22
N MET A 108 3.90 -5.41 2.21
CA MET A 108 4.01 -4.61 3.44
C MET A 108 2.69 -4.58 4.22
N LEU A 109 1.56 -4.37 3.53
CA LEU A 109 0.24 -4.40 4.15
C LEU A 109 -0.04 -5.76 4.81
N MET A 110 0.31 -6.85 4.15
CA MET A 110 0.13 -8.20 4.70
C MET A 110 1.05 -8.47 5.90
N GLN A 111 2.27 -7.92 5.92
CA GLN A 111 3.14 -7.99 7.10
C GLN A 111 2.52 -7.29 8.31
N HIS A 112 1.92 -6.12 8.13
CA HIS A 112 1.25 -5.41 9.23
C HIS A 112 -0.02 -6.10 9.71
N ILE A 113 -0.76 -6.79 8.82
CA ILE A 113 -1.93 -7.60 9.21
C ILE A 113 -1.53 -8.88 9.95
N SER A 114 -0.41 -9.49 9.56
CA SER A 114 0.05 -10.74 10.16
C SER A 114 0.64 -10.58 11.56
N CYS A 115 1.04 -9.37 11.94
CA CYS A 115 1.80 -9.11 13.17
C CYS A 115 0.90 -8.92 14.39
#